data_AF-A0AAX6BDJ5-F1
#
_entry.id   AF-A0AAX6BDJ5-F1
#
_cell.length_a   1.000
_cell.length_b   1.000
_cell.length_c   1.000
_cell.angle_alpha   90.00
_cell.angle_beta   90.00
_cell.angle_gamma   90.00
#
_symmetry.space_group_name_H-M   'P 1'
#
loop_
_entity.id
_entity.type
_entity.pdbx_description
1 polymer ?
#
loop_
_entity_poly.entity_id
_entity_poly.type
_entity_poly.pdbx_seq_one_letter_code
_entity_poly.pdbx_strand_id
1 'polypeptide(L)'
;MRFERILTHRCTIVLTGQKIGETEYGKPIYGELPVEDVPCRAEQIKRRASVDQYGVDFITENILFVGPDQQTPSDAKIKDIRDLKNRPVLDGVYTVEKAQPIYSKVRLHHYEITLQKESDSDGQKES
;
A
#
# COMPACT_ATOMS: atom_id res chain seq x y z
N MET A 1 11.13 1.78 -21.81
CA MET A 1 9.94 0.97 -21.43
C MET A 1 9.08 1.81 -20.50
N ARG A 2 7.78 1.96 -20.77
CA ARG A 2 6.92 2.91 -20.05
C ARG A 2 6.14 2.19 -18.95
N PHE A 3 6.73 2.06 -17.76
CA PHE A 3 6.15 1.39 -16.59
C PHE A 3 4.75 1.93 -16.23
N GLU A 4 4.49 3.22 -16.48
CA GLU A 4 3.16 3.83 -16.36
C GLU A 4 2.06 3.03 -17.07
N ARG A 5 2.38 2.31 -18.16
CA ARG A 5 1.41 1.50 -18.91
C ARG A 5 0.97 0.22 -18.19
N ILE A 6 1.72 -0.24 -17.19
CA ILE A 6 1.40 -1.45 -16.42
C ILE A 6 0.79 -1.15 -15.05
N LEU A 7 0.78 0.12 -14.63
CA LEU A 7 0.08 0.60 -13.45
C LEU A 7 -1.40 0.79 -13.80
N THR A 8 -2.11 -0.33 -13.86
CA THR A 8 -3.50 -0.41 -14.34
C THR A 8 -4.53 -0.03 -13.28
N HIS A 9 -4.11 0.41 -12.09
CA HIS A 9 -4.98 0.78 -10.98
C HIS A 9 -4.68 2.21 -10.50
N ARG A 10 -5.58 2.74 -9.68
CA ARG A 10 -5.45 3.98 -8.94
C ARG A 10 -5.61 3.68 -7.45
N CYS A 11 -4.84 4.34 -6.60
CA CYS A 11 -5.02 4.28 -5.16
C CYS A 11 -4.84 5.66 -4.53
N THR A 12 -5.25 5.77 -3.28
CA THR A 12 -5.00 6.93 -2.44
C THR A 12 -3.94 6.58 -1.41
N ILE A 13 -2.86 7.37 -1.36
CA ILE A 13 -1.83 7.28 -0.32
C ILE A 13 -2.12 8.38 0.70
N VAL A 14 -2.42 8.00 1.95
CA VAL A 14 -2.63 8.93 3.05
C VAL A 14 -1.31 9.08 3.80
N LEU A 15 -0.69 10.25 3.67
CA LEU A 15 0.54 10.59 4.37
C LEU A 15 0.19 11.12 5.77
N THR A 16 0.71 10.47 6.80
CA THR A 16 0.55 10.88 8.20
C THR A 16 1.61 11.89 8.60
N GLY A 17 1.33 12.68 9.64
CA GLY A 17 2.30 13.60 10.24
C GLY A 17 2.69 14.80 9.35
N GLN A 18 1.89 15.13 8.34
CA GLN A 18 2.15 16.28 7.47
C GLN A 18 1.72 17.58 8.16
N LYS A 19 2.51 18.65 8.02
CA LYS A 19 2.10 19.97 8.52
C LYS A 19 0.96 20.51 7.64
N ILE A 20 -0.25 20.54 8.19
CA ILE A 20 -1.47 20.97 7.49
C ILE A 20 -1.85 22.43 7.76
N GLY A 21 -1.18 23.08 8.71
CA GLY A 21 -1.43 24.48 9.00
C GLY A 21 -0.63 25.01 10.19
N GLU A 22 -1.02 26.19 10.64
CA GLU A 22 -0.50 26.85 11.82
C GLU A 22 -1.67 27.41 12.64
N THR A 23 -1.54 27.38 13.97
CA THR A 23 -2.51 28.03 14.87
C THR A 23 -2.33 29.56 14.84
N GLU A 24 -3.29 30.28 15.42
CA GLU A 24 -3.22 31.75 15.60
C GLU A 24 -1.99 32.24 16.37
N TYR A 25 -1.28 31.33 17.06
CA TYR A 25 -0.06 31.60 17.82
C TYR A 25 1.20 31.03 17.14
N GLY A 26 1.12 30.66 15.86
CA GLY A 26 2.25 30.16 15.07
C GLY A 26 2.70 28.74 15.42
N LYS A 27 1.89 27.94 16.12
CA LYS A 27 2.22 26.52 16.37
C LYS A 27 1.81 25.67 15.18
N PRO A 28 2.67 24.75 14.69
CA PRO A 28 2.31 23.88 13.56
C PRO A 28 1.20 22.90 13.96
N ILE A 29 0.24 22.71 13.05
CA ILE A 29 -0.79 21.67 13.13
C ILE A 29 -0.37 20.55 12.20
N TYR A 30 -0.29 19.33 12.71
CA TYR A 30 0.01 18.13 11.93
C TYR A 30 -1.25 17.30 11.72
N GLY A 31 -1.35 16.67 10.57
CA GLY A 31 -2.49 15.83 10.22
C GLY A 31 -2.19 14.90 9.05
N GLU A 32 -3.26 14.38 8.47
CA GLU A 32 -3.22 13.49 7.32
C GLU A 32 -3.35 14.28 6.02
N LEU A 33 -2.55 13.93 5.03
CA LEU A 33 -2.61 14.48 3.68
C LEU A 33 -2.86 13.34 2.67
N PRO A 34 -4.07 13.25 2.09
CA PRO A 34 -4.34 12.27 1.05
C PRO A 34 -3.73 12.71 -0.30
N VAL A 35 -3.00 11.81 -0.93
CA VAL A 35 -2.53 11.90 -2.31
C VAL A 35 -3.39 10.94 -3.13
N GLU A 36 -4.33 11.50 -3.88
CA GLU A 36 -5.32 10.76 -4.66
C GLU A 36 -4.79 10.39 -6.05
N ASP A 37 -5.49 9.45 -6.71
CA ASP A 37 -5.24 9.02 -8.09
C ASP A 37 -3.80 8.56 -8.40
N VAL A 38 -3.09 8.04 -7.39
CA VAL A 38 -1.73 7.54 -7.55
C VAL A 38 -1.76 6.32 -8.48
N PRO A 39 -1.04 6.34 -9.62
CA PRO A 39 -0.94 5.18 -10.49
C PRO A 39 -0.29 4.03 -9.72
N CYS A 40 -0.98 2.90 -9.65
CA CYS A 40 -0.51 1.72 -8.94
C CYS A 40 -0.91 0.43 -9.65
N ARG A 41 -0.40 -0.69 -9.15
CA ARG A 41 -0.88 -2.03 -9.50
C ARG A 41 -0.88 -2.85 -8.22
N ALA A 42 -2.01 -3.48 -7.94
CA ALA A 42 -2.18 -4.34 -6.79
C ALA A 42 -2.20 -5.78 -7.27
N GLU A 43 -1.44 -6.64 -6.59
CA GLU A 43 -1.40 -8.07 -6.85
C GLU A 43 -1.44 -8.83 -5.53
N GLN A 44 -2.13 -9.97 -5.51
CA GLN A 44 -2.02 -10.93 -4.43
C GLN A 44 -0.99 -11.98 -4.80
N ILE A 45 0.11 -12.02 -4.05
CA ILE A 45 1.20 -12.97 -4.27
C ILE A 45 1.19 -14.01 -3.18
N LYS A 46 1.03 -15.28 -3.57
CA LYS A 46 1.22 -16.42 -2.67
C LYS A 46 2.71 -16.66 -2.48
N ARG A 47 3.21 -16.45 -1.27
CA ARG A 47 4.59 -16.77 -0.89
C ARG A 47 4.62 -18.00 0.00
N ARG A 48 5.64 -18.84 -0.19
CA ARG A 48 5.88 -20.00 0.66
C ARG A 48 6.48 -19.51 1.97
N ALA A 49 5.79 -19.74 3.07
CA ALA A 49 6.13 -19.20 4.38
C ALA A 49 6.97 -20.18 5.22
N SER A 50 6.67 -21.47 5.15
CA SER A 50 7.41 -22.51 5.87
C SER A 50 7.34 -23.85 5.15
N VAL A 51 8.35 -24.68 5.33
CA VAL A 51 8.33 -26.11 5.00
C VAL A 51 8.77 -26.84 6.25
N ASP A 52 7.85 -27.53 6.90
CA ASP A 52 8.15 -28.36 8.05
C ASP A 52 7.78 -29.84 7.79
N GLN A 53 7.96 -30.69 8.80
CA GLN A 53 7.64 -32.11 8.71
C GLN A 53 6.13 -32.41 8.59
N TYR A 54 5.27 -31.41 8.76
CA TYR A 54 3.81 -31.51 8.71
C TYR A 54 3.21 -30.91 7.43
N GLY A 55 3.96 -30.09 6.68
CA GLY A 55 3.51 -29.58 5.40
C GLY A 55 4.26 -28.36 4.88
N VAL A 56 3.69 -27.74 3.85
CA VAL A 56 4.16 -26.49 3.27
C VAL A 56 3.09 -25.42 3.51
N ASP A 57 3.43 -24.40 4.29
CA ASP A 57 2.54 -23.27 4.53
C ASP A 57 2.76 -22.18 3.48
N PHE A 58 1.64 -21.63 2.99
CA PHE A 58 1.62 -20.51 2.06
C PHE A 58 0.91 -19.32 2.71
N ILE A 59 1.56 -18.16 2.67
CA ILE A 59 0.95 -16.88 3.06
C ILE A 59 0.59 -16.13 1.78
N THR A 60 -0.60 -15.53 1.76
CA THR A 60 -1.02 -14.65 0.67
C THR A 60 -0.74 -13.21 1.09
N GLU A 61 0.18 -12.55 0.40
CA GLU A 61 0.53 -11.16 0.64
C GLU A 61 -0.14 -10.26 -0.39
N ASN A 62 -0.68 -9.11 0.05
CA ASN A 62 -1.14 -8.06 -0.85
C ASN A 62 0.06 -7.18 -1.18
N ILE A 63 0.45 -7.11 -2.45
CA ILE A 63 1.58 -6.32 -2.92
C ILE A 63 1.06 -5.18 -3.78
N LEU A 64 1.50 -3.96 -3.47
CA LEU A 64 1.23 -2.77 -4.25
C LEU A 64 2.52 -2.30 -4.93
N PHE A 65 2.44 -2.15 -6.24
CA PHE A 65 3.49 -1.58 -7.06
C PHE A 65 3.12 -0.14 -7.38
N VAL A 66 4.04 0.79 -7.11
CA VAL A 66 3.89 2.21 -7.46
C VAL A 66 5.09 2.69 -8.28
N GLY A 67 4.96 3.88 -8.86
CA GLY A 67 6.04 4.51 -9.63
C GLY A 67 7.34 4.67 -8.82
N PRO A 68 8.51 4.73 -9.48
CA PRO A 68 9.80 4.81 -8.81
C PRO A 68 9.99 6.10 -7.99
N ASP A 69 9.32 7.18 -8.38
CA ASP A 69 9.38 8.46 -7.68
C ASP A 69 8.40 8.53 -6.49
N GLN A 70 7.51 7.54 -6.35
CA GLN A 70 6.51 7.49 -5.30
C GLN A 70 7.06 6.74 -4.07
N GLN A 71 7.95 7.39 -3.33
CA GLN A 71 8.37 6.87 -2.03
C GLN A 71 7.18 6.91 -1.06
N THR A 72 6.81 5.76 -0.54
CA THR A 72 5.73 5.62 0.44
C THR A 72 6.33 5.41 1.83
N PRO A 73 6.10 6.34 2.78
CA PRO A 73 6.50 6.15 4.18
C PRO A 73 5.87 4.90 4.80
N SER A 74 6.54 4.30 5.79
CA SER A 74 6.04 3.11 6.49
C SER A 74 4.79 3.37 7.34
N ASP A 75 4.60 4.61 7.78
CA ASP A 75 3.43 5.04 8.54
C ASP A 75 2.25 5.48 7.65
N ALA A 76 2.45 5.53 6.33
CA ALA A 76 1.39 5.88 5.39
C ALA A 76 0.30 4.79 5.34
N LYS A 77 -0.92 5.22 5.04
CA LYS A 77 -2.05 4.31 4.78
C LYS A 77 -2.38 4.30 3.29
N ILE A 78 -2.74 3.14 2.78
CA ILE A 78 -3.22 2.95 1.41
C ILE A 78 -4.69 2.60 1.44
N LYS A 79 -5.49 3.27 0.62
CA LYS A 79 -6.92 2.96 0.47
C LYS A 79 -7.38 3.22 -0.96
N ASP A 80 -8.66 2.94 -1.22
CA ASP A 80 -9.33 3.23 -2.49
C ASP A 80 -8.58 2.62 -3.71
N ILE A 81 -8.11 1.38 -3.58
CA ILE A 81 -7.40 0.69 -4.65
C ILE A 81 -8.41 0.20 -5.69
N ARG A 82 -8.45 0.86 -6.84
CA ARG A 82 -9.46 0.65 -7.89
C ARG A 82 -8.83 0.51 -9.27
N ASP A 83 -9.52 -0.18 -10.17
CA ASP A 83 -9.09 -0.26 -11.57
C ASP A 83 -9.42 1.03 -12.36
N LEU A 84 -8.97 1.11 -13.62
CA LEU A 84 -9.27 2.26 -14.50
C LEU A 84 -10.76 2.45 -14.82
N LYS A 85 -11.62 1.47 -14.48
CA LYS A 85 -13.08 1.56 -14.61
C LYS A 85 -13.76 1.87 -13.28
N ASN A 86 -12.98 2.30 -12.27
CA ASN A 86 -13.44 2.64 -10.93
C ASN A 86 -14.06 1.46 -10.15
N ARG A 87 -13.68 0.21 -10.49
CA ARG A 87 -14.09 -0.98 -9.74
C ARG A 87 -13.08 -1.27 -8.63
N PRO A 88 -13.53 -1.65 -7.42
CA PRO A 88 -12.61 -1.99 -6.33
C PRO A 88 -11.77 -3.23 -6.69
N VAL A 89 -10.47 -3.15 -6.47
CA VAL A 89 -9.51 -4.25 -6.64
C VAL A 89 -9.18 -4.86 -5.28
N LEU A 90 -8.89 -4.00 -4.31
CA LEU A 90 -8.69 -4.35 -2.91
C LEU A 90 -9.52 -3.36 -2.07
N ASP A 91 -10.31 -3.89 -1.15
CA ASP A 91 -11.24 -3.10 -0.34
C ASP A 91 -10.74 -2.96 1.11
N GLY A 92 -10.96 -1.78 1.67
CA GLY A 92 -10.50 -1.39 3.00
C GLY A 92 -9.25 -0.50 3.01
N VAL A 93 -8.76 -0.27 4.22
CA VAL A 93 -7.55 0.51 4.50
C VAL A 93 -6.41 -0.44 4.80
N TYR A 94 -5.24 -0.15 4.26
CA TYR A 94 -4.05 -0.96 4.38
C TYR A 94 -2.91 -0.14 4.98
N THR A 95 -2.16 -0.73 5.90
CA THR A 95 -0.88 -0.20 6.37
C THR A 95 0.27 -0.75 5.55
N VAL A 96 1.38 -0.02 5.55
CA VAL A 96 2.63 -0.44 4.90
C VAL A 96 3.42 -1.33 5.86
N GLU A 97 3.44 -2.64 5.60
CA GLU A 97 4.26 -3.57 6.38
C GLU A 97 5.74 -3.47 5.95
N LYS A 98 5.97 -3.40 4.65
CA LYS A 98 7.29 -3.30 4.06
C LYS A 98 7.24 -2.48 2.78
N ALA A 99 8.23 -1.62 2.59
CA ALA A 99 8.34 -0.75 1.43
C ALA A 99 9.79 -0.80 0.93
N GLN A 100 10.01 -1.21 -0.32
CA GLN A 100 11.36 -1.32 -0.86
C GLN A 100 11.41 -0.98 -2.35
N PRO A 101 12.47 -0.28 -2.80
CA PRO A 101 12.66 -0.04 -4.22
C PRO A 101 13.23 -1.30 -4.90
N ILE A 102 12.68 -1.66 -6.05
CA ILE A 102 13.15 -2.76 -6.87
C ILE A 102 13.92 -2.19 -8.07
N TYR A 103 15.24 -2.34 -8.01
CA TYR A 103 16.17 -1.94 -9.06
C TYR A 103 16.71 -3.20 -9.76
N SER A 104 15.99 -3.68 -10.77
CA SER A 104 16.41 -4.86 -11.54
C SER A 104 16.61 -4.48 -13.02
N LYS A 105 17.61 -5.08 -13.68
CA LYS A 105 17.75 -4.94 -15.14
C LYS A 105 16.65 -5.68 -15.92
N VAL A 106 15.97 -6.64 -15.28
CA VAL A 106 14.94 -7.52 -15.88
C VAL A 106 13.52 -7.13 -15.45
N ARG A 107 13.35 -6.54 -14.26
CA ARG A 107 12.07 -6.03 -13.74
C ARG A 107 12.11 -4.51 -13.65
N LEU A 108 11.00 -3.86 -13.98
CA LEU A 108 10.88 -2.41 -14.10
C LEU A 108 11.33 -1.67 -12.82
N HIS A 109 11.81 -0.42 -12.92
CA HIS A 109 12.12 0.41 -11.75
C HIS A 109 10.81 0.79 -11.05
N HIS A 110 10.53 0.18 -9.90
CA HIS A 110 9.30 0.42 -9.14
C HIS A 110 9.50 0.26 -7.64
N TYR A 111 8.56 0.77 -6.86
CA TYR A 111 8.51 0.54 -5.42
C TYR A 111 7.53 -0.60 -5.13
N GLU A 112 7.99 -1.63 -4.42
CA GLU A 112 7.18 -2.75 -3.96
C GLU A 112 6.79 -2.51 -2.51
N ILE A 113 5.48 -2.52 -2.25
CA ILE A 113 4.91 -2.25 -0.95
C ILE A 113 4.08 -3.47 -0.54
N THR A 114 4.48 -4.13 0.53
CA THR A 114 3.67 -5.16 1.18
C THR A 114 2.62 -4.47 2.04
N LEU A 115 1.36 -4.81 1.79
CA LEU A 115 0.19 -4.24 2.44
C LEU A 115 -0.38 -5.21 3.46
N GLN A 116 -0.61 -4.70 4.67
CA GLN A 116 -1.40 -5.38 5.70
C GLN A 116 -2.75 -4.68 5.82
N LYS A 117 -3.86 -5.40 5.67
CA LYS A 117 -5.19 -4.80 5.85
C LYS A 117 -5.31 -4.38 7.31
N GLU A 118 -5.73 -3.13 7.57
CA GLU A 118 -6.15 -2.75 8.91
C GLU A 118 -7.32 -3.68 9.27
N SER A 119 -7.18 -4.40 10.38
CA SER A 119 -8.24 -5.28 10.85
C SER A 119 -9.51 -4.45 11.00
N ASP A 120 -10.58 -4.85 10.31
CA ASP A 120 -11.92 -4.42 10.65
C ASP A 120 -12.07 -4.81 12.12
N SER A 121 -12.07 -3.82 13.02
CA SER A 121 -12.19 -4.07 14.46
C SER A 121 -13.65 -4.41 14.75
N ASP A 122 -14.12 -5.53 14.22
CA ASP A 122 -15.33 -6.20 14.67
C ASP A 122 -14.86 -7.33 15.59
N GLY A 123 -14.58 -6.95 16.83
CA GLY A 123 -14.25 -7.88 17.89
C GLY A 123 -15.48 -8.70 18.25
N GLN A 124 -15.75 -9.77 17.52
CA GLN A 124 -16.48 -10.91 18.08
C GLN A 124 -15.46 -11.90 18.65
N LYS A 125 -15.20 -11.74 19.95
CA LYS A 125 -14.79 -12.88 20.78
C LYS A 125 -15.98 -13.85 20.81
N GLU A 126 -15.92 -14.91 20.02
CA GLU A 126 -16.80 -16.06 20.27
C GLU A 126 -16.38 -16.69 21.61
N SER A 127 -17.37 -16.83 22.50
CA SER A 127 -17.28 -17.41 23.84
C SER A 127 -17.31 -18.93 23.81
#